data_AF-A0A383F6Z6-F1
#
_entry.id   AF-A0A383F6Z6-F1
#
_cell.length_a   1.000
_cell.length_b   1.000
_cell.length_c   1.000
_cell.angle_alpha   90.00
_cell.angle_beta   90.00
_cell.angle_gamma   90.00
#
_symmetry.space_group_name_H-M   'P 1'
#
loop_
_entity.id
_entity.type
_entity.pdbx_description
1 polymer ?
#
loop_
_entity_poly.entity_id
_entity_poly.type
_entity_poly.pdbx_seq_one_letter_code
_entity_poly.pdbx_strand_id
1 'polypeptide(L)'
;SPMRMMRQVMAEIEKRQGALYEAQHNVAKMKSKLEKLLNRKDDLNNVEQAKVIKLQHNLTMTENKANGSLKDIAILMDAYDSIKKNNDIDNWSEFEFEQEEKAHHVRRGFELLYRNLIEYGRGKEATLEYLQQYGVHVQIAIVEVTGYIKLVDGLVNRGTKITSLHLEDFLNEMKDKYANNPDEVSQRLFGTSDITNKEYMTLIKASKK
;
A
#
# COMPACT_ATOMS: atom_id res chain seq x y z
N SER A 1 3.08 2.30 6.92
CA SER A 1 4.44 2.85 6.79
C SER A 1 4.67 3.29 5.34
N PRO A 2 5.65 4.15 5.05
CA PRO A 2 6.12 4.43 3.69
C PRO A 2 6.34 3.18 2.81
N MET A 3 7.06 2.15 3.29
CA MET A 3 7.28 0.94 2.46
C MET A 3 5.98 0.16 2.22
N ARG A 4 5.03 0.14 3.17
CA ARG A 4 3.70 -0.44 2.93
C ARG A 4 2.92 0.30 1.85
N MET A 5 2.95 1.63 1.83
CA MET A 5 2.32 2.41 0.76
C MET A 5 2.98 2.11 -0.60
N MET A 6 4.31 2.06 -0.64
CA MET A 6 5.07 1.68 -1.82
C MET A 6 4.72 0.26 -2.32
N ARG A 7 4.59 -0.72 -1.42
CA ARG A 7 4.20 -2.10 -1.76
C ARG A 7 2.79 -2.16 -2.34
N GLN A 8 1.85 -1.41 -1.79
CA GLN A 8 0.49 -1.30 -2.34
C GLN A 8 0.48 -0.67 -3.73
N VAL A 9 1.25 0.40 -3.94
CA VAL A 9 1.39 1.04 -5.25
C VAL A 9 1.99 0.07 -6.27
N MET A 10 3.03 -0.69 -5.91
CA MET A 10 3.61 -1.71 -6.80
C MET A 10 2.62 -2.81 -7.15
N ALA A 11 1.86 -3.33 -6.18
CA ALA A 11 0.85 -4.34 -6.45
C ALA A 11 -0.25 -3.83 -7.41
N GLU A 12 -0.66 -2.57 -7.28
CA GLU A 12 -1.62 -1.97 -8.22
C GLU A 12 -0.99 -1.76 -9.60
N ILE A 13 0.29 -1.36 -9.70
CA ILE A 13 1.03 -1.28 -10.97
C ILE A 13 1.04 -2.63 -11.67
N GLU A 14 1.42 -3.71 -10.99
CA GLU A 14 1.48 -5.07 -11.56
C GLU A 14 0.12 -5.52 -12.09
N LYS A 15 -0.94 -5.26 -11.34
CA LYS A 15 -2.32 -5.54 -11.76
C LYS A 15 -2.71 -4.78 -13.03
N ARG A 16 -2.33 -3.50 -13.13
CA ARG A 16 -2.60 -2.67 -14.32
C ARG A 16 -1.76 -3.09 -15.51
N GLN A 17 -0.52 -3.50 -15.29
CA GLN A 17 0.33 -4.08 -16.33
C GLN A 17 -0.28 -5.36 -16.89
N GLY A 18 -0.77 -6.27 -16.05
CA GLY A 18 -1.49 -7.47 -16.49
C GLY A 18 -2.69 -7.14 -17.38
N ALA A 19 -3.54 -6.21 -16.93
CA ALA A 19 -4.71 -5.76 -17.71
C ALA A 19 -4.31 -5.10 -19.05
N LEU A 20 -3.21 -4.35 -19.06
CA LEU A 20 -2.67 -3.72 -20.26
C LEU A 20 -2.18 -4.77 -21.27
N TYR A 21 -1.42 -5.77 -20.83
CA TYR A 21 -0.94 -6.85 -21.69
C TYR A 21 -2.10 -7.64 -22.31
N GLU A 22 -3.13 -7.95 -21.53
CA GLU A 22 -4.35 -8.59 -22.04
C GLU A 22 -5.07 -7.73 -23.08
N ALA A 23 -5.21 -6.42 -22.81
CA ALA A 23 -5.83 -5.48 -23.75
C ALA A 23 -5.03 -5.40 -25.07
N GLN A 24 -3.71 -5.30 -24.99
CA GLN A 24 -2.83 -5.27 -26.16
C GLN A 24 -2.91 -6.55 -27.00
N HIS A 25 -2.93 -7.72 -26.34
CA HIS A 25 -3.14 -9.01 -27.03
C HIS A 25 -4.48 -9.07 -27.76
N ASN A 26 -5.55 -8.58 -27.14
CA ASN A 26 -6.87 -8.52 -27.75
C ASN A 26 -6.92 -7.56 -28.93
N VAL A 27 -6.26 -6.40 -28.82
CA VAL A 27 -6.07 -5.45 -29.94
C VAL A 27 -5.36 -6.13 -31.10
N ALA A 28 -4.26 -6.85 -30.85
CA ALA A 28 -3.52 -7.56 -31.89
C ALA A 28 -4.38 -8.62 -32.62
N LYS A 29 -5.17 -9.41 -31.87
CA LYS A 29 -6.12 -10.37 -32.46
C LYS A 29 -7.18 -9.68 -33.32
N MET A 30 -7.74 -8.57 -32.85
CA MET A 30 -8.75 -7.81 -33.60
C MET A 30 -8.17 -7.20 -34.87
N LYS A 31 -6.93 -6.65 -34.83
CA LYS A 31 -6.22 -6.15 -36.01
C LYS A 31 -6.00 -7.25 -37.04
N SER A 32 -5.50 -8.42 -36.64
CA SER A 32 -5.33 -9.54 -37.58
C SER A 32 -6.65 -9.99 -38.21
N LYS A 33 -7.75 -10.01 -37.44
CA LYS A 33 -9.08 -10.36 -37.98
C LYS A 33 -9.58 -9.31 -38.96
N LEU A 34 -9.36 -8.03 -38.67
CA LEU A 34 -9.73 -6.92 -39.54
C LEU A 34 -8.93 -6.96 -40.85
N GLU A 35 -7.62 -7.15 -40.79
CA GLU A 35 -6.76 -7.30 -41.96
C GLU A 35 -7.18 -8.46 -42.86
N LYS A 36 -7.51 -9.63 -42.28
CA LYS A 36 -8.01 -10.79 -43.03
C LYS A 36 -9.33 -10.53 -43.76
N LEU A 37 -10.19 -9.65 -43.22
CA LEU A 37 -11.45 -9.28 -43.86
C LEU A 37 -11.22 -8.26 -44.98
N LEU A 38 -10.35 -7.27 -44.75
CA LEU A 38 -10.05 -6.21 -45.72
C LEU A 38 -9.20 -6.70 -46.90
N ASN A 39 -8.35 -7.71 -46.70
CA ASN A 39 -7.47 -8.25 -47.74
C ASN A 39 -8.14 -9.32 -48.64
N ARG A 40 -9.45 -9.56 -48.51
CA ARG A 40 -10.16 -10.44 -49.44
C ARG A 40 -10.28 -9.76 -50.81
N LYS A 41 -10.14 -10.54 -51.87
CA LYS A 41 -10.25 -10.06 -53.26
C LYS A 41 -11.69 -9.80 -53.70
N ASP A 42 -12.67 -10.35 -52.99
CA ASP A 42 -14.10 -10.20 -53.27
C ASP A 42 -14.68 -8.98 -52.55
N ASP A 43 -15.69 -8.34 -53.16
CA ASP A 43 -16.41 -7.24 -52.54
C ASP A 43 -17.13 -7.70 -51.26
N LEU A 44 -16.94 -6.95 -50.17
CA LEU A 44 -17.59 -7.22 -48.89
C LEU A 44 -19.10 -7.02 -49.01
N ASN A 45 -19.90 -8.01 -48.62
CA ASN A 45 -21.35 -7.86 -48.52
C ASN A 45 -21.78 -6.96 -47.34
N ASN A 46 -23.04 -6.52 -47.31
CA ASN A 46 -23.57 -5.61 -46.28
C ASN A 46 -23.32 -6.10 -44.83
N VAL A 47 -23.41 -7.41 -44.58
CA VAL A 47 -23.19 -8.01 -43.26
C VAL A 47 -21.70 -7.96 -42.87
N GLU A 48 -20.81 -8.18 -43.83
CA GLU A 48 -19.36 -8.11 -43.63
C GLU A 48 -18.87 -6.67 -43.45
N GLN A 49 -19.43 -5.71 -44.20
CA GLN A 49 -19.20 -4.29 -43.97
C GLN A 49 -19.61 -3.86 -42.55
N ALA A 50 -20.79 -4.28 -42.09
CA ALA A 50 -21.23 -4.04 -40.71
C ALA A 50 -20.30 -4.68 -39.66
N LYS A 51 -19.74 -5.87 -39.94
CA LYS A 51 -18.73 -6.52 -39.07
C LYS A 51 -17.42 -5.73 -39.02
N VAL A 52 -16.95 -5.19 -40.14
CA VAL A 52 -15.76 -4.34 -40.21
C VAL A 52 -15.94 -3.10 -39.33
N ILE A 53 -17.06 -2.38 -39.47
CA ILE A 53 -17.39 -1.19 -38.67
C ILE A 53 -17.39 -1.55 -37.17
N LYS A 54 -18.06 -2.65 -36.80
CA LYS A 54 -18.10 -3.12 -35.40
C LYS A 54 -16.72 -3.47 -34.86
N LEU A 55 -15.87 -4.13 -35.65
CA LEU A 55 -14.51 -4.48 -35.25
C LEU A 55 -13.63 -3.24 -35.07
N GLN A 56 -13.73 -2.26 -35.99
CA GLN A 56 -13.02 -0.98 -35.87
C GLN A 56 -13.44 -0.22 -34.62
N HIS A 57 -14.75 -0.12 -34.36
CA HIS A 57 -15.25 0.51 -33.13
C HIS A 57 -14.72 -0.19 -31.87
N ASN A 58 -14.78 -1.52 -31.82
CA ASN A 58 -14.28 -2.30 -30.69
C ASN A 58 -12.76 -2.15 -30.51
N LEU A 59 -12.01 -2.06 -31.61
CA LEU A 59 -10.57 -1.82 -31.62
C LEU A 59 -10.27 -0.47 -30.95
N THR A 60 -10.88 0.62 -31.43
CA THR A 60 -10.71 1.97 -30.88
C THR A 60 -11.05 2.02 -29.39
N MET A 61 -12.17 1.39 -28.99
CA MET A 61 -12.56 1.31 -27.58
C MET A 61 -11.52 0.59 -26.71
N THR A 62 -10.91 -0.47 -27.23
CA THR A 62 -9.90 -1.25 -26.49
C THR A 62 -8.57 -0.51 -26.43
N GLU A 63 -8.16 0.16 -27.50
CA GLU A 63 -6.97 1.01 -27.53
C GLU A 63 -7.10 2.20 -26.56
N ASN A 64 -8.28 2.82 -26.47
CA ASN A 64 -8.55 3.88 -25.50
C ASN A 64 -8.41 3.38 -24.05
N LYS A 65 -8.92 2.18 -23.75
CA LYS A 65 -8.77 1.55 -22.42
C LYS A 65 -7.30 1.24 -22.10
N ALA A 66 -6.54 0.73 -23.08
CA ALA A 66 -5.12 0.47 -22.93
C ALA A 66 -4.35 1.76 -22.65
N ASN A 67 -4.64 2.84 -23.39
CA ASN A 67 -4.05 4.16 -23.16
C ASN A 67 -4.41 4.74 -21.80
N GLY A 68 -5.64 4.56 -21.32
CA GLY A 68 -6.04 4.92 -19.97
C GLY A 68 -5.20 4.18 -18.92
N SER A 69 -5.06 2.86 -19.09
CA SER A 69 -4.26 2.02 -18.18
C SER A 69 -2.78 2.41 -18.15
N LEU A 70 -2.21 2.80 -19.30
CA LEU A 70 -0.84 3.33 -19.36
C LEU A 70 -0.67 4.62 -18.55
N LYS A 71 -1.63 5.54 -18.63
CA LYS A 71 -1.62 6.78 -17.83
C LYS A 71 -1.74 6.48 -16.35
N ASP A 72 -2.62 5.56 -15.97
CA ASP A 72 -2.79 5.15 -14.58
C ASP A 72 -1.49 4.55 -14.03
N ILE A 73 -0.80 3.70 -14.80
CA ILE A 73 0.51 3.15 -14.43
C ILE A 73 1.53 4.27 -14.23
N ALA A 74 1.60 5.25 -15.14
CA ALA A 74 2.54 6.37 -15.00
C ALA A 74 2.30 7.18 -13.72
N ILE A 75 1.04 7.49 -13.40
CA ILE A 75 0.67 8.21 -12.16
C ILE A 75 1.08 7.39 -10.92
N LEU A 76 0.89 6.08 -10.95
CA LEU A 76 1.31 5.21 -9.85
C LEU A 76 2.83 5.17 -9.69
N MET A 77 3.59 5.18 -10.79
CA MET A 77 5.05 5.27 -10.75
C MET A 77 5.52 6.60 -10.14
N ASP A 78 4.90 7.72 -10.53
CA ASP A 78 5.19 9.03 -9.95
C ASP A 78 4.87 9.08 -8.44
N ALA A 79 3.77 8.45 -8.03
CA ALA A 79 3.41 8.34 -6.62
C ALA A 79 4.42 7.50 -5.84
N TYR A 80 4.88 6.38 -6.40
CA TYR A 80 5.92 5.54 -5.82
C TYR A 80 7.22 6.33 -5.60
N ASP A 81 7.70 7.03 -6.63
CA ASP A 81 8.92 7.83 -6.56
C ASP A 81 8.80 9.01 -5.59
N SER A 82 7.61 9.61 -5.49
CA SER A 82 7.34 10.67 -4.53
C SER A 82 7.41 10.17 -3.08
N ILE A 83 6.87 8.98 -2.79
CA ILE A 83 6.96 8.37 -1.44
C ILE A 83 8.43 8.07 -1.11
N LYS A 84 9.18 7.47 -2.05
CA LYS A 84 10.60 7.20 -1.89
C LYS A 84 11.39 8.46 -1.54
N LYS A 85 11.25 9.50 -2.36
CA LYS A 85 11.96 10.77 -2.20
C LYS A 85 11.61 11.48 -0.89
N ASN A 86 10.35 11.45 -0.47
CA ASN A 86 9.92 12.13 0.76
C ASN A 86 10.39 11.43 2.04
N ASN A 87 10.77 10.15 1.97
CA ASN A 87 11.19 9.36 3.13
C ASN A 87 12.66 8.93 3.05
N ASP A 88 13.43 9.51 2.13
CA ASP A 88 14.84 9.17 1.86
C ASP A 88 15.08 7.67 1.64
N ILE A 89 14.13 7.00 0.99
CA ILE A 89 14.19 5.57 0.66
C ILE A 89 14.72 5.42 -0.77
N ASP A 90 15.90 4.84 -0.93
CA ASP A 90 16.44 4.51 -2.26
C ASP A 90 16.08 3.07 -2.66
N ASN A 91 16.89 2.10 -2.27
CA ASN A 91 16.57 0.70 -2.48
C ASN A 91 16.08 0.11 -1.18
N TRP A 92 15.04 -0.74 -1.26
CA TRP A 92 14.50 -1.44 -0.11
C TRP A 92 14.39 -2.93 -0.40
N SER A 93 14.57 -3.73 0.64
CA SER A 93 14.47 -5.18 0.66
C SER A 93 13.25 -5.63 1.45
N GLU A 94 12.77 -6.83 1.17
CA GLU A 94 11.65 -7.40 1.94
C GLU A 94 12.00 -7.49 3.44
N PHE A 95 13.27 -7.69 3.79
CA PHE A 95 13.74 -7.61 5.18
C PHE A 95 13.53 -6.24 5.83
N GLU A 96 13.88 -5.15 5.15
CA GLU A 96 13.68 -3.79 5.68
C GLU A 96 12.19 -3.46 5.81
N PHE A 97 11.37 -3.94 4.88
CA PHE A 97 9.92 -3.85 4.98
C PHE A 97 9.38 -4.55 6.22
N GLU A 98 9.78 -5.80 6.48
CA GLU A 98 9.32 -6.57 7.65
C GLU A 98 9.72 -5.90 8.97
N GLN A 99 10.92 -5.30 9.03
CA GLN A 99 11.33 -4.52 10.20
C GLN A 99 10.48 -3.26 10.39
N GLU A 100 10.18 -2.54 9.32
CA GLU A 100 9.31 -1.37 9.38
C GLU A 100 7.87 -1.75 9.75
N GLU A 101 7.41 -2.92 9.33
CA GLU A 101 6.07 -3.43 9.64
C GLU A 101 5.89 -3.75 11.11
N LYS A 102 6.88 -4.36 11.77
CA LYS A 102 6.87 -4.59 13.22
C LYS A 102 6.66 -3.27 13.98
N ALA A 103 7.45 -2.25 13.64
CA ALA A 103 7.32 -0.92 14.23
C ALA A 103 5.96 -0.29 13.91
N HIS A 104 5.48 -0.41 12.67
CA HIS A 104 4.17 0.07 12.27
C HIS A 104 3.02 -0.56 13.08
N HIS A 105 3.12 -1.86 13.41
CA HIS A 105 2.13 -2.53 14.23
C HIS A 105 2.09 -2.02 15.67
N VAL A 106 3.24 -1.73 16.26
CA VAL A 106 3.33 -1.03 17.55
C VAL A 106 2.63 0.32 17.47
N ARG A 107 3.00 1.17 16.48
CA ARG A 107 2.37 2.48 16.25
C ARG A 107 0.84 2.37 16.15
N ARG A 108 0.37 1.37 15.39
CA ARG A 108 -1.06 1.13 15.15
C ARG A 108 -1.79 0.75 16.43
N GLY A 109 -1.18 -0.05 17.30
CA GLY A 109 -1.74 -0.39 18.61
C GLY A 109 -2.02 0.86 19.45
N PHE A 110 -1.05 1.79 19.53
CA PHE A 110 -1.21 3.05 20.25
C PHE A 110 -2.28 3.96 19.62
N GLU A 111 -2.36 4.02 18.29
CA GLU A 111 -3.38 4.79 17.59
C GLU A 111 -4.80 4.27 17.90
N LEU A 112 -4.99 2.94 17.88
CA LEU A 112 -6.27 2.31 18.24
C LEU A 112 -6.62 2.57 19.70
N LEU A 113 -5.63 2.51 20.60
CA LEU A 113 -5.85 2.76 22.02
C LEU A 113 -6.22 4.23 22.28
N TYR A 114 -5.53 5.18 21.63
CA TYR A 114 -5.89 6.60 21.68
C TYR A 114 -7.34 6.83 21.27
N ARG A 115 -7.76 6.28 20.12
CA ARG A 115 -9.15 6.40 19.68
C ARG A 115 -10.11 5.78 20.68
N ASN A 116 -9.80 4.61 21.23
CA ASN A 116 -10.65 3.97 22.23
C ASN A 116 -10.80 4.80 23.50
N LEU A 117 -9.72 5.42 24.00
CA LEU A 117 -9.79 6.27 25.18
C LEU A 117 -10.55 7.57 24.92
N ILE A 118 -10.39 8.19 23.76
CA ILE A 118 -11.16 9.38 23.38
C ILE A 118 -12.66 9.07 23.20
N GLU A 119 -12.99 7.97 22.52
CA GLU A 119 -14.37 7.63 22.18
C GLU A 119 -15.14 6.97 23.34
N TYR A 120 -14.48 6.15 24.15
CA TYR A 120 -15.14 5.29 25.14
C TYR A 120 -14.58 5.40 26.56
N GLY A 121 -13.49 6.14 26.77
CA GLY A 121 -12.81 6.24 28.07
C GLY A 121 -12.09 4.96 28.52
N ARG A 122 -12.07 3.91 27.68
CA ARG A 122 -11.40 2.63 27.98
C ARG A 122 -10.94 1.93 26.71
N GLY A 123 -9.87 1.13 26.83
CA GLY A 123 -9.44 0.24 25.74
C GLY A 123 -10.47 -0.85 25.44
N LYS A 124 -10.67 -1.17 24.17
CA LYS A 124 -11.44 -2.34 23.73
C LYS A 124 -10.58 -3.60 23.74
N GLU A 125 -11.19 -4.75 24.01
CA GLU A 125 -10.52 -6.06 24.06
C GLU A 125 -9.59 -6.29 22.86
N ALA A 126 -10.10 -6.18 21.63
CA ALA A 126 -9.31 -6.36 20.41
C ALA A 126 -8.07 -5.43 20.34
N THR A 127 -8.17 -4.20 20.83
CA THR A 127 -7.04 -3.26 20.85
C THR A 127 -6.01 -3.66 21.90
N LEU A 128 -6.47 -4.11 23.07
CA LEU A 128 -5.61 -4.56 24.16
C LEU A 128 -4.85 -5.83 23.76
N GLU A 129 -5.54 -6.80 23.17
CA GLU A 129 -4.93 -8.00 22.61
C GLU A 129 -3.91 -7.66 21.51
N TYR A 130 -4.25 -6.73 20.62
CA TYR A 130 -3.34 -6.30 19.55
C TYR A 130 -2.04 -5.74 20.11
N LEU A 131 -2.10 -4.87 21.12
CA LEU A 131 -0.91 -4.34 21.78
C LEU A 131 -0.06 -5.46 22.41
N GLN A 132 -0.70 -6.45 23.04
CA GLN A 132 -0.01 -7.60 23.63
C GLN A 132 0.68 -8.48 22.59
N GLN A 133 0.06 -8.70 21.42
CA GLN A 133 0.66 -9.47 20.32
C GLN A 133 1.98 -8.86 19.84
N TYR A 134 2.12 -7.53 19.91
CA TYR A 134 3.35 -6.82 19.56
C TYR A 134 4.19 -6.45 20.80
N GLY A 135 3.97 -7.14 21.92
CA GLY A 135 4.81 -7.08 23.11
C GLY A 135 4.64 -5.84 23.97
N VAL A 136 3.63 -5.00 23.72
CA VAL A 136 3.37 -3.81 24.53
C VAL A 136 2.47 -4.19 25.71
N HIS A 137 2.94 -3.93 26.93
CA HIS A 137 2.15 -4.15 28.13
C HIS A 137 0.99 -3.14 28.22
N VAL A 138 -0.24 -3.63 28.23
CA VAL A 138 -1.45 -2.79 28.07
C VAL A 138 -1.63 -1.72 29.14
N GLN A 139 -1.27 -2.00 30.40
CA GLN A 139 -1.36 -0.99 31.46
C GLN A 139 -0.37 0.15 31.23
N ILE A 140 0.82 -0.15 30.69
CA ILE A 140 1.81 0.88 30.34
C ILE A 140 1.27 1.70 29.17
N ALA A 141 0.77 1.05 28.12
CA ALA A 141 0.18 1.74 26.98
C ALA A 141 -0.97 2.68 27.39
N ILE A 142 -1.85 2.26 28.32
CA ILE A 142 -2.92 3.11 28.85
C ILE A 142 -2.35 4.35 29.54
N VAL A 143 -1.29 4.20 30.34
CA VAL A 143 -0.63 5.33 31.02
C VAL A 143 -0.04 6.31 30.00
N GLU A 144 0.67 5.83 28.99
CA GLU A 144 1.28 6.65 27.93
C GLU A 144 0.22 7.49 27.19
N VAL A 145 -0.83 6.82 26.70
CA VAL A 145 -1.89 7.48 25.93
C VAL A 145 -2.70 8.44 26.80
N THR A 146 -2.98 8.06 28.05
CA THR A 146 -3.67 8.97 28.99
C THR A 146 -2.82 10.19 29.32
N GLY A 147 -1.49 10.01 29.46
CA GLY A 147 -0.54 11.10 29.64
C GLY A 147 -0.57 12.08 28.45
N TYR A 148 -0.55 11.55 27.23
CA TYR A 148 -0.68 12.35 26.01
C TYR A 148 -2.01 13.12 25.95
N ILE A 149 -3.14 12.47 26.27
CA ILE A 149 -4.46 13.12 26.30
C ILE A 149 -4.43 14.32 27.27
N LYS A 150 -3.89 14.13 28.49
CA LYS A 150 -3.76 15.21 29.48
C LYS A 150 -2.87 16.36 29.00
N LEU A 151 -1.78 16.05 28.30
CA LEU A 151 -0.91 17.06 27.69
C LEU A 151 -1.69 17.91 26.68
N VAL A 152 -2.43 17.25 25.79
CA VAL A 152 -3.26 17.88 24.76
C VAL A 152 -4.35 18.74 25.38
N ASP A 153 -5.06 18.24 26.39
CA ASP A 153 -6.08 19.01 27.14
C ASP A 153 -5.47 20.30 27.71
N GLY A 154 -4.26 20.21 28.28
CA GLY A 154 -3.52 21.37 28.76
C GLY A 154 -3.17 22.39 27.68
N LEU A 155 -2.79 21.94 26.48
CA LEU A 155 -2.51 22.81 25.33
C LEU A 155 -3.78 23.51 24.83
N VAL A 156 -4.87 22.76 24.68
CA VAL A 156 -6.17 23.28 24.25
C VAL A 156 -6.70 24.33 25.24
N ASN A 157 -6.62 24.05 26.54
CA ASN A 157 -7.05 24.98 27.59
C ASN A 157 -6.25 26.29 27.61
N ARG A 158 -5.00 26.28 27.12
CA ARG A 158 -4.17 27.47 26.94
C ARG A 158 -4.43 28.21 25.62
N GLY A 159 -5.39 27.75 24.80
CA GLY A 159 -5.67 28.31 23.48
C GLY A 159 -4.59 27.99 22.44
N THR A 160 -3.75 26.98 22.68
CA THR A 160 -2.73 26.57 21.70
C THR A 160 -3.40 25.87 20.53
N LYS A 161 -3.20 26.39 19.31
CA LYS A 161 -3.68 25.74 18.10
C LYS A 161 -2.81 24.52 17.77
N ILE A 162 -3.36 23.33 17.92
CA ILE A 162 -2.74 22.08 17.53
C ILE A 162 -3.39 21.52 16.26
N THR A 163 -2.65 20.74 15.49
CA THR A 163 -3.17 19.99 14.33
C THR A 163 -3.00 18.51 14.57
N SER A 164 -3.54 17.68 13.67
CA SER A 164 -3.38 16.22 13.74
C SER A 164 -1.92 15.75 13.73
N LEU A 165 -0.98 16.58 13.25
CA LEU A 165 0.44 16.26 13.25
C LEU A 165 1.00 16.04 14.66
N HIS A 166 0.47 16.71 15.68
CA HIS A 166 0.90 16.50 17.06
C HIS A 166 0.59 15.07 17.55
N LEU A 167 -0.50 14.46 17.06
CA LEU A 167 -0.79 13.05 17.33
C LEU A 167 0.20 12.14 16.58
N GLU A 168 0.52 12.47 15.33
CA GLU A 168 1.49 11.71 14.54
C GLU A 168 2.87 11.67 15.22
N ASP A 169 3.32 12.79 15.80
CA ASP A 169 4.57 12.88 16.54
C ASP A 169 4.58 11.96 17.77
N PHE A 170 3.51 11.99 18.58
CA PHE A 170 3.34 11.08 19.72
C PHE A 170 3.34 9.61 19.28
N LEU A 171 2.62 9.29 18.21
CA LEU A 171 2.56 7.92 17.69
C LEU A 171 3.94 7.45 17.18
N ASN A 172 4.72 8.35 16.56
CA ASN A 172 6.09 8.07 16.16
C ASN A 172 7.00 7.82 17.37
N GLU A 173 6.86 8.59 18.44
CA GLU A 173 7.60 8.36 19.68
C GLU A 173 7.28 6.98 20.28
N MET A 174 6.00 6.59 20.33
CA MET A 174 5.61 5.26 20.84
C MET A 174 6.12 4.12 19.94
N LYS A 175 6.08 4.32 18.63
CA LYS A 175 6.67 3.41 17.65
C LYS A 175 8.15 3.17 17.94
N ASP A 176 8.93 4.24 18.12
CA ASP A 176 10.37 4.14 18.36
C ASP A 176 10.70 3.56 19.74
N LYS A 177 9.94 3.96 20.77
CA LYS A 177 10.13 3.51 22.16
C LYS A 177 9.92 2.01 22.34
N TYR A 178 8.97 1.43 21.62
CA TYR A 178 8.57 0.02 21.76
C TYR A 178 8.94 -0.83 20.53
N ALA A 179 9.83 -0.34 19.66
CA ALA A 179 10.17 -0.98 18.38
C ALA A 179 10.73 -2.42 18.52
N ASN A 180 11.40 -2.72 19.64
CA ASN A 180 12.03 -4.02 19.88
C ASN A 180 11.09 -5.05 20.55
N ASN A 181 9.96 -4.62 21.10
CA ASN A 181 9.03 -5.51 21.80
C ASN A 181 8.50 -6.66 20.92
N PRO A 182 8.19 -6.46 19.61
CA PRO A 182 7.81 -7.55 18.72
C PRO A 182 8.88 -8.64 18.59
N ASP A 183 10.17 -8.27 18.66
CA ASP A 183 11.28 -9.23 18.56
C ASP A 183 11.38 -10.08 19.83
N GLU A 184 11.13 -9.51 21.00
CA GLU A 184 11.06 -10.25 22.27
C GLU A 184 9.92 -11.27 22.28
N VAL A 185 8.75 -10.88 21.75
CA VAL A 185 7.61 -11.79 21.59
C VAL A 185 7.95 -12.90 20.60
N SER A 186 8.56 -12.57 19.46
CA SER A 186 8.96 -13.54 18.45
C SER A 186 9.99 -14.54 19.01
N GLN A 187 11.00 -14.04 19.75
CA GLN A 187 11.98 -14.88 20.42
C GLN A 187 11.33 -15.84 21.41
N ARG A 188 10.32 -15.39 22.16
CA ARG A 188 9.58 -16.23 23.11
C ARG A 188 8.72 -17.28 22.43
N LEU A 189 8.04 -16.94 21.34
CA LEU A 189 7.09 -17.83 20.65
C LEU A 189 7.78 -18.83 19.72
N PHE A 190 8.81 -18.38 19.00
CA PHE A 190 9.43 -19.14 17.90
C PHE A 190 10.89 -19.52 18.17
N GLY A 191 11.48 -19.05 19.28
CA GLY A 191 12.90 -19.28 19.58
C GLY A 191 13.86 -18.43 18.74
N THR A 192 13.34 -17.52 17.93
CA THR A 192 14.11 -16.57 17.11
C THR A 192 13.41 -15.20 17.07
N SER A 193 14.17 -14.12 17.18
CA SER A 193 13.69 -12.75 16.96
C SER A 193 13.45 -12.44 15.48
N ASP A 194 14.05 -13.23 14.59
CA ASP A 194 13.96 -13.07 13.15
C ASP A 194 13.36 -14.35 12.55
N ILE A 195 12.09 -14.28 12.17
CA ILE A 195 11.38 -15.34 11.45
C ILE A 195 11.61 -15.24 9.93
N THR A 196 12.29 -14.18 9.46
CA THR A 196 12.53 -13.95 8.03
C THR A 196 13.88 -14.53 7.63
N ASN A 197 13.89 -15.44 6.67
CA ASN A 197 15.14 -15.97 6.15
C ASN A 197 15.71 -15.01 5.08
N LYS A 198 16.82 -14.37 5.44
CA LYS A 198 17.53 -13.37 4.63
C LYS A 198 18.02 -13.89 3.28
N GLU A 199 18.18 -15.20 3.10
CA GLU A 199 18.66 -15.80 1.85
C GLU A 199 17.68 -15.61 0.68
N TYR A 200 16.37 -15.55 0.95
CA TYR A 200 15.35 -15.32 -0.09
C TYR A 200 14.64 -13.96 0.01
N MET A 201 14.87 -13.19 1.08
CA MET A 201 14.29 -11.85 1.28
C MET A 201 15.08 -10.73 0.58
N THR A 202 15.84 -11.07 -0.47
CA THR A 202 16.71 -10.15 -1.23
C THR A 202 15.95 -9.00 -1.89
N LEU A 203 16.67 -7.90 -2.15
CA LEU A 203 16.19 -6.68 -2.82
C LEU A 203 15.16 -6.96 -3.92
N ILE A 204 14.04 -6.23 -3.89
CA ILE A 204 13.10 -6.19 -5.01
C ILE A 204 13.85 -5.51 -6.16
N LYS A 205 14.35 -6.30 -7.11
CA LYS A 205 14.94 -5.76 -8.34
C LYS A 205 13.82 -5.03 -9.06
N ALA A 206 13.84 -3.70 -9.02
CA ALA A 206 13.07 -2.88 -9.94
C ALA A 206 13.33 -3.43 -11.35
N SER A 207 12.27 -3.86 -12.03
CA SER A 207 12.33 -4.46 -13.35
C SER A 207 13.28 -3.65 -14.24
N LYS A 208 14.37 -4.29 -14.69
CA LYS A 208 15.35 -3.64 -15.56
C LYS A 208 14.63 -3.17 -16.82
N LYS A 209 14.82 -1.88 -17.14
CA LYS A 209 14.42 -1.22 -18.39
C LYS A 209 14.71 -2.06 -19.62
#